data_AF-A0A2W4MQ13-F1
#
_entry.id   AF-A0A2W4MQ13-F1
#
_cell.length_a   1.000
_cell.length_b   1.000
_cell.length_c   1.000
_cell.angle_alpha   90.00
_cell.angle_beta   90.00
_cell.angle_gamma   90.00
#
_symmetry.space_group_name_H-M   'P 1'
#
loop_
_entity.id
_entity.type
_entity.pdbx_description
1 polymer ?
#
loop_
_entity_poly.entity_id
_entity_poly.type
_entity_poly.pdbx_seq_one_letter_code
_entity_poly.pdbx_strand_id
1 'polypeptide(L)' 'MTPIVVMIVMLAMPNGDSGVHVKPFATAESCIEAANIEASDPFVRSVECAELHDGMLTLRFDRSAAPEETPLTTGALQD' A
#
# COMPACT_ATOMS: atom_id res chain seq x y z
N MET A 1 5.77 19.16 -16.52
CA MET A 1 5.29 17.80 -16.77
C MET A 1 4.50 17.40 -15.54
N THR A 2 3.24 17.01 -15.68
CA THR A 2 2.43 16.55 -14.54
C THR A 2 2.90 15.14 -14.15
N PRO A 3 3.22 14.88 -12.87
CA PRO A 3 3.61 13.54 -12.44
C PRO A 3 2.47 12.56 -12.72
N ILE A 4 2.81 11.38 -13.24
CA ILE A 4 1.83 10.31 -13.41
C ILE A 4 1.77 9.58 -12.08
N VAL A 5 0.60 9.56 -11.46
CA VAL A 5 0.37 8.79 -10.23
C VAL A 5 -0.14 7.41 -10.61
N VAL A 6 0.34 6.38 -9.93
CA VAL A 6 -0.17 5.01 -10.07
C VAL A 6 -0.52 4.43 -8.71
N MET A 7 -1.61 3.70 -8.67
CA MET A 7 -1.97 2.82 -7.57
C MET A 7 -1.46 1.42 -7.91
N ILE A 8 -0.66 0.84 -7.02
CA ILE A 8 -0.23 -0.55 -7.07
C ILE A 8 -1.03 -1.32 -6.02
N VAL A 9 -1.72 -2.36 -6.47
CA VAL A 9 -2.46 -3.28 -5.61
C VAL A 9 -1.77 -4.64 -5.66
N MET A 10 -1.30 -5.12 -4.52
CA MET A 10 -0.80 -6.49 -4.37
C MET A 10 -1.94 -7.37 -3.87
N LEU A 11 -2.25 -8.42 -4.63
CA LEU A 11 -3.26 -9.41 -4.28
C LEU A 11 -2.62 -10.63 -3.64
N ALA A 12 -3.29 -11.18 -2.64
CA ALA A 12 -3.01 -12.48 -2.05
C ALA A 12 -4.28 -13.33 -2.11
N MET A 13 -4.39 -14.14 -3.16
CA MET A 13 -5.57 -14.96 -3.39
C MET A 13 -5.54 -16.21 -2.49
N PRO A 14 -6.71 -16.74 -2.05
CA PRO A 14 -6.77 -17.90 -1.16
C PRO A 14 -6.23 -19.19 -1.78
N ASN A 15 -6.17 -19.27 -3.12
CA ASN A 15 -5.60 -20.39 -3.87
C ASN A 15 -4.06 -20.38 -3.90
N GLY A 16 -3.41 -19.40 -3.26
CA GLY A 16 -1.96 -19.24 -3.24
C GLY A 16 -1.40 -18.37 -4.36
N ASP A 17 -2.25 -17.89 -5.29
CA ASP A 17 -1.82 -16.99 -6.34
C ASP A 17 -1.55 -15.58 -5.78
N SER A 18 -0.54 -14.93 -6.34
CA SER A 18 -0.22 -13.53 -6.06
C SER A 18 -0.26 -12.73 -7.36
N GLY A 19 -0.89 -11.56 -7.30
CA GLY A 19 -1.05 -10.66 -8.45
C GLY A 19 -0.62 -9.24 -8.12
N VAL A 20 -0.19 -8.50 -9.14
CA VAL A 20 0.08 -7.06 -9.03
C VAL A 20 -0.75 -6.34 -10.07
N HIS A 21 -1.59 -5.41 -9.61
CA HIS A 21 -2.41 -4.56 -10.47
C HIS A 21 -1.93 -3.12 -10.38
N VAL A 22 -1.69 -2.48 -11.52
CA VAL A 22 -1.25 -1.09 -11.58
C VAL A 22 -2.33 -0.28 -12.30
N LYS A 23 -2.86 0.76 -11.64
CA LYS A 23 -3.90 1.65 -12.18
C LYS A 23 -3.41 3.10 -12.17
N PRO A 24 -3.46 3.84 -13.29
CA PRO A 24 -3.04 5.24 -13.34
C PRO A 24 -4.11 6.17 -12.76
N PHE A 25 -3.67 7.29 -12.17
CA PHE A 25 -4.49 8.34 -11.58
C PHE A 25 -3.96 9.72 -11.99
N ALA A 26 -4.88 10.70 -12.04
CA ALA A 26 -4.55 12.07 -12.42
C ALA A 26 -3.86 12.85 -11.29
N THR A 27 -4.18 12.53 -10.03
CA THR A 27 -3.64 13.19 -8.83
C THR A 27 -3.39 12.19 -7.71
N ALA A 28 -2.49 12.52 -6.78
CA ALA A 28 -2.24 11.72 -5.58
C ALA A 28 -3.51 11.54 -4.72
N GLU A 29 -4.32 12.61 -4.61
CA GLU A 29 -5.55 12.61 -3.83
C GLU A 29 -6.57 11.59 -4.36
N SER A 30 -6.79 11.57 -5.69
CA SER A 30 -7.67 10.58 -6.33
C SER A 30 -7.15 9.14 -6.19
N CYS A 31 -5.82 8.95 -6.14
CA CYS A 31 -5.23 7.65 -5.88
C CYS A 31 -5.47 7.21 -4.44
N ILE A 32 -5.29 8.10 -3.46
CA ILE A 32 -5.49 7.80 -2.02
C ILE A 32 -6.95 7.41 -1.75
N GLU A 33 -7.92 8.13 -2.31
CA GLU A 33 -9.34 7.79 -2.18
C GLU A 33 -9.64 6.39 -2.71
N ALA A 34 -9.13 6.06 -3.91
CA ALA A 34 -9.30 4.73 -4.48
C ALA A 34 -8.56 3.65 -3.67
N ALA A 35 -7.36 3.96 -3.18
CA ALA A 35 -6.55 3.04 -2.39
C ALA A 35 -7.23 2.66 -1.06
N ASN A 36 -7.89 3.63 -0.41
CA ASN A 36 -8.67 3.37 0.81
C ASN A 36 -9.84 2.42 0.56
N ILE A 37 -10.44 2.46 -0.63
CA ILE A 37 -11.51 1.53 -1.02
C ILE A 37 -10.93 0.13 -1.26
N GLU A 38 -9.86 0.02 -2.06
CA GLU A 38 -9.23 -1.26 -2.40
C GLU A 38 -8.63 -1.95 -1.16
N ALA A 39 -8.09 -1.19 -0.20
CA ALA A 39 -7.53 -1.72 1.05
C ALA A 39 -8.57 -2.44 1.93
N SER A 40 -9.87 -2.26 1.67
CA SER A 40 -10.95 -2.97 2.37
C SER A 40 -11.26 -4.34 1.78
N ASP A 41 -10.71 -4.68 0.60
CA ASP A 41 -10.92 -5.99 -0.03
C ASP A 41 -10.08 -7.07 0.69
N PRO A 42 -10.67 -8.20 1.12
CA PRO A 42 -9.97 -9.24 1.87
C PRO A 42 -8.88 -9.96 1.07
N PHE A 43 -8.88 -9.85 -0.26
CA PHE A 43 -7.85 -10.43 -1.13
C PHE A 43 -6.72 -9.45 -1.44
N VAL A 44 -6.83 -8.21 -0.98
CA VAL A 44 -5.78 -7.20 -1.11
C VAL A 44 -4.81 -7.33 0.05
N ARG A 45 -3.55 -7.61 -0.29
CA ARG A 45 -2.45 -7.69 0.68
C ARG A 45 -1.91 -6.31 1.02
N SER A 46 -1.74 -5.46 0.03
CA SER A 46 -1.33 -4.06 0.21
C SER A 46 -1.74 -3.21 -0.98
N VAL A 47 -1.87 -1.91 -0.72
CA VAL A 47 -2.10 -0.88 -1.74
C VAL A 47 -1.11 0.26 -1.52
N GLU A 48 -0.50 0.73 -2.60
CA GLU A 48 0.46 1.83 -2.57
C GLU A 48 0.15 2.82 -3.69
N CYS A 49 0.19 4.12 -3.38
CA CYS A 49 0.19 5.19 -4.37
C CYS A 49 1.62 5.66 -4.59
N ALA A 50 2.07 5.67 -5.85
CA ALA A 50 3.41 6.08 -6.22
C ALA A 50 3.40 7.02 -7.42
N GLU A 51 4.35 7.94 -7.47
CA GLU A 51 4.59 8.78 -8.65
C GLU A 51 5.61 8.11 -9.57
N LEU A 52 5.36 8.16 -10.88
CA LEU A 52 6.34 7.80 -11.90
C LEU A 52 7.34 8.94 -12.07
N HIS A 53 8.61 8.63 -11.90
CA HIS A 53 9.72 9.54 -12.20
C HIS A 53 10.41 9.05 -13.47
N ASP A 54 10.53 9.93 -14.48
CA ASP A 54 11.11 9.63 -15.79
C ASP A 54 10.51 8.39 -16.49
N GLY A 55 9.21 8.16 -16.28
CA GLY A 55 8.49 7.01 -16.83
C GLY A 55 8.83 5.67 -16.16
N MET A 56 9.58 5.70 -15.05
CA MET A 56 9.99 4.54 -14.29
C MET A 56 9.29 4.51 -12.94
N LEU A 57 8.72 3.35 -12.60
CA LEU A 57 8.19 3.07 -11.28
C LEU A 57 9.23 2.26 -10.51
N THR A 58 9.68 2.78 -9.37
CA THR A 58 10.60 2.08 -8.47
C THR A 58 9.86 1.66 -7.21
N LEU A 59 9.62 0.36 -7.07
CA LEU A 59 8.97 -0.21 -5.89
C LEU A 59 10.02 -0.61 -4.87
N ARG A 60 9.85 -0.17 -3.62
CA ARG A 60 10.70 -0.58 -2.49
C ARG A 60 9.93 -1.56 -1.63
N PHE A 61 10.16 -2.84 -1.85
CA PHE A 61 9.59 -3.88 -1.01
C PHE A 61 10.49 -4.11 0.20
N ASP A 62 10.18 -3.46 1.31
CA ASP A 62 10.83 -3.76 2.58
C ASP A 62 10.28 -5.09 3.12
N ARG A 63 10.99 -6.19 2.84
CA ARG A 63 10.68 -7.54 3.39
C ARG A 63 10.91 -7.64 4.91
N SER A 64 11.27 -6.54 5.57
CA SER A 64 11.71 -6.49 6.97
C SER A 64 10.73 -5.75 7.87
N ALA A 65 9.44 -6.00 7.73
CA ALA A 65 8.49 -5.79 8.83
C ALA A 65 8.05 -7.17 9.31
N ALA A 66 8.85 -7.80 10.18
CA ALA A 66 8.26 -8.73 11.12
C ALA A 66 7.17 -7.97 11.88
N PRO A 67 6.00 -8.56 12.15
CA PRO A 67 5.00 -7.90 12.98
C PRO A 67 5.67 -7.48 14.28
N GLU A 68 5.59 -6.19 14.60
CA GLU A 68 6.02 -5.68 15.90
C GLU A 68 5.08 -6.30 16.94
N GLU A 69 5.46 -7.44 17.51
CA GLU A 69 4.81 -8.06 18.66
C GLU A 69 5.15 -7.29 19.94
N THR A 70 5.01 -5.96 19.93
CA THR A 70 5.03 -5.14 21.14
C THR A 70 3.59 -4.94 21.57
N PRO A 71 3.12 -5.63 22.62
CA PRO A 71 1.81 -5.32 23.17
C PRO A 71 1.86 -3.88 23.69
N LEU A 72 0.97 -3.02 23.16
CA LEU A 72 0.68 -1.71 23.73
C LEU A 72 0.20 -1.90 25.18
N THR A 73 1.11 -1.85 26.14
CA THR A 73 0.76 -1.74 27.55
C THR A 73 0.44 -0.27 27.84
N THR A 74 -0.85 0.05 27.91
CA THR A 74 -1.31 1.30 28.50
C THR A 74 -1.11 1.18 30.01
N GLY A 75 -0.05 1.79 30.53
CA GLY A 75 0.23 1.72 31.96
C GLY A 75 1.41 2.57 32.39
N ALA A 76 1.24 3.89 32.43
CA ALA A 76 2.04 4.76 33.28
C ALA A 76 1.12 5.38 34.34
N LEU A 77 1.08 4.72 35.50
CA LEU A 77 0.73 5.35 36.77
C LEU A 77 1.83 6.39 37.04
N GLN A 78 1.47 7.68 37.16
CA GLN A 78 2.37 8.72 37.66
C GLN A 78 2.24 8.78 39.19
N ASP A 79 3.40 9.01 39.82
CA ASP A 79 3.72 9.07 41.27
C ASP A 79 2.59 9.38 42.27
#